data_AF-A0A956NG31-F1
#
_entry.id   AF-A0A956NG31-F1
#
_cell.length_a   1.000
_cell.length_b   1.000
_cell.length_c   1.000
_cell.angle_alpha   90.00
_cell.angle_beta   90.00
_cell.angle_gamma   90.00
#
_symmetry.space_group_name_H-M   'P 1'
#
loop_
_entity.id
_entity.type
_entity.pdbx_description
1 polymer ?
#
loop_
_entity_poly.entity_id
_entity_poly.type
_entity_poly.pdbx_seq_one_letter_code
_entity_poly.pdbx_strand_id
1 'polypeptide(L)'
;MSNSSTCPTIRPMPHRAFSALKTALAIGCLLGTSLSLQACTDAKAEREAARVAAITAQIEDVRSVRARLDRSVTTKRANLESMERDLASARRSLNDWNREAERFVSDHKMAVAAIAGLVEGGRIYFDSSNRFSKDAQDLAGWMGVAALAWALFHMDEVAMVVDALNQADTAISGLEAEIAHLTRSVRVAQGELEADQTRLVELSRQITSLQSTI
;
A
#
# COMPACT_ATOMS: atom_id res chain seq x y z
N MET A 1 96.59 -74.55 -45.76
CA MET A 1 95.56 -74.76 -44.72
C MET A 1 94.79 -73.45 -44.61
N SER A 2 93.51 -73.48 -44.97
CA SER A 2 92.65 -72.32 -45.25
C SER A 2 91.70 -72.09 -44.08
N ASN A 3 91.59 -70.86 -43.58
CA ASN A 3 90.52 -70.44 -42.67
C ASN A 3 89.73 -69.31 -43.33
N SER A 4 88.46 -69.59 -43.60
CA SER A 4 87.50 -68.81 -44.36
C SER A 4 86.72 -67.82 -43.49
N SER A 5 86.36 -66.70 -44.12
CA SER A 5 85.44 -65.66 -43.63
C SER A 5 84.02 -66.18 -43.39
N THR A 6 83.30 -65.57 -42.45
CA THR A 6 81.83 -65.64 -42.38
C THR A 6 81.23 -64.27 -42.05
N CYS A 7 80.31 -63.84 -42.94
CA CYS A 7 79.42 -62.68 -42.82
C CYS A 7 78.19 -63.02 -41.94
N PRO A 8 77.65 -62.09 -41.14
CA PRO A 8 76.36 -62.29 -40.49
C PRO A 8 75.18 -61.96 -41.41
N THR A 9 74.24 -62.91 -41.45
CA THR A 9 72.98 -62.89 -42.20
C THR A 9 71.95 -61.95 -41.55
N ILE A 10 71.47 -60.95 -42.31
CA ILE A 10 70.32 -60.12 -41.95
C ILE A 10 69.05 -60.97 -42.09
N ARG A 11 68.32 -61.19 -40.99
CA ARG A 11 66.98 -61.81 -41.02
C ARG A 11 65.90 -60.74 -41.19
N PRO A 12 64.89 -60.96 -42.05
CA PRO A 12 63.75 -60.06 -42.20
C PRO A 12 62.82 -60.16 -40.98
N MET A 13 62.40 -59.01 -40.46
CA MET A 13 61.37 -58.94 -39.40
C MET A 13 59.96 -59.19 -39.95
N PRO A 14 59.08 -59.86 -39.19
CA PRO A 14 57.75 -60.25 -39.65
C PRO A 14 56.75 -59.08 -39.67
N HIS A 15 56.07 -58.93 -40.80
CA HIS A 15 54.96 -58.00 -41.10
C HIS A 15 53.76 -58.01 -40.11
N ARG A 16 53.73 -58.91 -39.13
CA ARG A 16 52.59 -59.06 -38.19
C ARG A 16 52.64 -58.12 -36.98
N ALA A 17 53.79 -57.54 -36.65
CA ALA A 17 53.90 -56.60 -35.52
C ALA A 17 53.29 -55.22 -35.82
N PHE A 18 53.28 -54.79 -37.09
CA PHE A 18 52.77 -53.47 -37.49
C PHE A 18 51.23 -53.38 -37.55
N SER A 19 50.51 -54.50 -37.76
CA SER A 19 49.03 -54.47 -37.78
C SER A 19 48.43 -54.48 -36.36
N ALA A 20 49.07 -55.15 -35.41
CA ALA A 20 48.67 -55.19 -34.01
C ALA A 20 48.85 -53.82 -33.32
N LEU A 21 49.94 -53.10 -33.65
CA LEU A 21 50.18 -51.76 -33.10
C LEU A 21 49.17 -50.72 -33.63
N LYS A 22 48.79 -50.83 -34.91
CA LYS A 22 47.79 -49.94 -35.54
C LYS A 22 46.37 -50.19 -35.00
N THR A 23 46.01 -51.44 -34.73
CA THR A 23 44.69 -51.79 -34.17
C THR A 23 44.56 -51.40 -32.71
N ALA A 24 45.61 -51.56 -31.90
CA ALA A 24 45.62 -51.13 -30.50
C ALA A 24 45.47 -49.60 -30.36
N LEU A 25 46.14 -48.82 -31.22
CA LEU A 25 46.06 -47.36 -31.22
C LEU A 25 44.68 -46.84 -31.66
N ALA A 26 44.04 -47.52 -32.62
CA ALA A 26 42.69 -47.19 -33.08
C ALA A 26 41.62 -47.46 -31.99
N ILE A 27 41.75 -48.55 -31.25
CA ILE A 27 40.85 -48.90 -30.14
C ILE A 27 41.03 -47.93 -28.97
N GLY A 28 42.26 -47.56 -28.63
CA GLY A 28 42.55 -46.55 -27.60
C GLY A 28 41.97 -45.17 -27.93
N CYS A 29 42.05 -44.74 -29.19
CA CYS A 29 41.43 -43.48 -29.64
C CYS A 29 39.89 -43.50 -29.57
N LEU A 30 39.25 -44.62 -29.90
CA LEU A 30 37.78 -44.77 -29.84
C LEU A 30 37.25 -44.85 -28.40
N LEU A 31 37.99 -45.48 -27.49
CA LEU A 31 37.66 -45.51 -26.05
C LEU A 31 37.91 -44.14 -25.39
N GLY A 32 38.97 -43.42 -25.77
CA GLY A 32 39.24 -42.08 -25.26
C GLY A 32 38.22 -41.04 -25.71
N THR A 33 37.70 -41.13 -26.94
CA THR A 33 36.65 -40.22 -27.44
C THR A 33 35.29 -40.53 -26.84
N SER A 34 34.96 -41.80 -26.58
CA SER A 34 33.68 -42.17 -25.95
C SER A 34 33.60 -41.76 -24.47
N LEU A 35 34.69 -41.91 -23.70
CA LEU A 35 34.76 -41.44 -22.30
C LEU A 35 34.73 -39.92 -22.17
N SER A 36 35.41 -39.19 -23.07
CA SER A 36 35.37 -37.72 -23.08
C SER A 36 34.03 -37.16 -23.55
N LEU A 37 33.31 -37.85 -24.45
CA LEU A 37 31.93 -37.51 -24.80
C LEU A 37 30.97 -37.72 -23.63
N GLN A 38 31.05 -38.85 -22.93
CA GLN A 38 30.18 -39.14 -21.78
C GLN A 38 30.40 -38.16 -20.62
N ALA A 39 31.64 -37.83 -20.29
CA ALA A 39 31.95 -36.81 -19.29
C ALA A 39 31.46 -35.40 -19.70
N CYS A 40 31.46 -35.10 -21.00
CA CYS A 40 30.97 -33.82 -21.51
C CYS A 40 29.43 -33.74 -21.52
N THR A 41 28.73 -34.84 -21.79
CA THR A 41 27.27 -34.91 -21.67
C THR A 41 26.81 -34.85 -20.22
N ASP A 42 27.52 -35.50 -19.29
CA ASP A 42 27.23 -35.43 -17.86
C ASP A 42 27.49 -34.03 -17.30
N ALA A 43 28.62 -33.39 -17.66
CA ALA A 43 28.90 -32.02 -17.25
C ALA A 43 27.89 -31.00 -17.82
N LYS A 44 27.33 -31.25 -19.01
CA LYS A 44 26.27 -30.41 -19.58
C LYS A 44 24.94 -30.62 -18.86
N ALA A 45 24.57 -31.88 -18.59
CA ALA A 45 23.37 -32.22 -17.85
C ALA A 45 23.41 -31.68 -16.41
N GLU A 46 24.57 -31.75 -15.75
CA GLU A 46 24.78 -31.24 -14.39
C GLU A 46 24.69 -29.71 -14.32
N ARG A 47 25.22 -28.99 -15.33
CA ARG A 47 25.05 -27.53 -15.47
C ARG A 47 23.59 -27.13 -15.70
N GLU A 48 22.87 -27.92 -16.49
CA GLU A 48 21.46 -27.68 -16.77
C GLU A 48 20.59 -27.96 -15.54
N ALA A 49 20.87 -29.04 -14.81
CA ALA A 49 20.25 -29.33 -13.52
C ALA A 49 20.53 -28.24 -12.47
N ALA A 50 21.77 -27.73 -12.39
CA ALA A 50 22.13 -26.63 -11.50
C ALA A 50 21.39 -25.32 -11.87
N ARG A 51 21.24 -25.05 -13.18
CA ARG A 51 20.47 -23.89 -13.68
C ARG A 51 18.99 -24.01 -13.33
N VAL A 52 18.38 -25.17 -13.56
CA VAL A 52 16.97 -25.43 -13.22
C VAL A 52 16.75 -25.32 -11.71
N ALA A 53 17.66 -25.86 -10.90
CA ALA A 53 17.60 -25.74 -9.44
C ALA A 53 17.68 -24.27 -8.98
N ALA A 54 18.56 -23.46 -9.58
CA ALA A 54 18.67 -22.04 -9.28
C ALA A 54 17.40 -21.26 -9.65
N ILE A 55 16.81 -21.50 -10.83
CA ILE A 55 15.56 -20.85 -11.24
C ILE A 55 14.41 -21.31 -10.34
N THR A 56 14.37 -22.58 -9.95
CA THR A 56 13.36 -23.12 -9.04
C THR A 56 13.43 -22.46 -7.66
N ALA A 57 14.65 -22.25 -7.13
CA ALA A 57 14.85 -21.52 -5.88
C ALA A 57 14.38 -20.06 -5.98
N GLN A 58 14.63 -19.39 -7.11
CA GLN A 58 14.11 -18.04 -7.36
C GLN A 58 12.59 -18.00 -7.41
N ILE A 59 11.95 -18.98 -8.07
CA ILE A 59 10.48 -19.09 -8.10
C ILE A 59 9.92 -19.23 -6.69
N GLU A 60 10.54 -20.05 -5.83
CA GLU A 60 10.07 -20.28 -4.47
C GLU A 60 10.23 -19.03 -3.59
N ASP A 61 11.33 -18.30 -3.75
CA ASP A 61 11.54 -17.02 -3.05
C ASP A 61 10.45 -16.00 -3.44
N VAL A 62 10.19 -15.84 -4.75
CA VAL A 62 9.15 -14.94 -5.28
C VAL A 62 7.75 -15.36 -4.79
N ARG A 63 7.45 -16.67 -4.72
CA ARG A 63 6.20 -17.20 -4.16
C ARG A 63 6.06 -16.88 -2.67
N SER A 64 7.14 -16.99 -1.90
CA SER A 64 7.14 -16.68 -0.48
C SER A 64 6.84 -15.19 -0.24
N VAL A 65 7.44 -14.30 -1.04
CA VAL A 65 7.19 -12.86 -1.00
C VAL A 65 5.74 -12.56 -1.38
N ARG A 66 5.23 -13.17 -2.45
CA ARG A 66 3.83 -13.05 -2.87
C ARG A 66 2.86 -13.47 -1.76
N ALA A 67 3.10 -14.61 -1.09
CA ALA A 67 2.23 -15.10 -0.02
C ALA A 67 2.22 -14.18 1.22
N ARG A 68 3.36 -13.56 1.54
CA ARG A 68 3.42 -12.54 2.62
C ARG A 68 2.65 -11.28 2.24
N LEU A 69 2.81 -10.82 1.01
CA LEU A 69 2.12 -9.63 0.50
C LEU A 69 0.60 -9.86 0.41
N ASP A 70 0.15 -11.05 0.04
CA ASP A 70 -1.28 -11.41 -0.02
C ASP A 70 -1.95 -11.37 1.38
N ARG A 71 -1.24 -11.86 2.41
CA ARG A 71 -1.67 -11.72 3.82
C ARG A 71 -1.71 -10.25 4.28
N SER A 72 -0.76 -9.43 3.81
CA SER A 72 -0.77 -7.99 4.10
C SER A 72 -1.99 -7.32 3.46
N VAL A 73 -2.28 -7.61 2.19
CA VAL A 73 -3.43 -7.06 1.45
C VAL A 73 -4.76 -7.43 2.11
N THR A 74 -4.94 -8.68 2.53
CA THR A 74 -6.15 -9.12 3.24
C THR A 74 -6.33 -8.41 4.58
N THR A 75 -5.25 -8.22 5.34
CA THR A 75 -5.28 -7.45 6.59
C THR A 75 -5.62 -5.98 6.34
N LYS A 76 -4.99 -5.35 5.35
CA LYS A 76 -5.26 -3.95 4.97
C LYS A 76 -6.70 -3.75 4.50
N ARG A 77 -7.30 -4.70 3.76
CA ARG A 77 -8.72 -4.66 3.38
C ARG A 77 -9.64 -4.67 4.61
N ALA A 78 -9.42 -5.58 5.56
CA ALA A 78 -10.23 -5.64 6.78
C ALA A 78 -10.13 -4.34 7.60
N ASN A 79 -8.94 -3.76 7.69
CA ASN A 79 -8.74 -2.47 8.36
C ASN A 79 -9.49 -1.33 7.65
N LEU A 80 -9.44 -1.30 6.32
CA LEU A 80 -10.14 -0.30 5.51
C LEU A 80 -11.66 -0.41 5.68
N GLU A 81 -12.22 -1.62 5.64
CA GLU A 81 -13.65 -1.87 5.92
C GLU A 81 -14.05 -1.44 7.34
N SER A 82 -13.15 -1.56 8.32
CA SER A 82 -13.38 -1.01 9.66
C SER A 82 -13.44 0.51 9.64
N MET A 83 -12.44 1.17 9.05
CA MET A 83 -12.38 2.63 8.96
C MET A 83 -13.59 3.23 8.21
N GLU A 84 -14.06 2.56 7.15
CA GLU A 84 -15.26 2.96 6.42
C GLU A 84 -16.53 2.86 7.27
N ARG A 85 -16.64 1.82 8.10
CA ARG A 85 -17.76 1.69 9.07
C ARG A 85 -17.69 2.78 10.14
N ASP A 86 -16.51 3.08 10.66
CA ASP A 86 -16.30 4.13 11.65
C ASP A 86 -16.66 5.50 11.07
N LEU A 87 -16.24 5.78 9.83
CA LEU A 87 -16.58 7.01 9.11
C LEU A 87 -18.09 7.14 8.86
N ALA A 88 -18.76 6.05 8.47
CA ALA A 88 -20.21 6.05 8.34
C ALA A 88 -20.91 6.29 9.67
N SER A 89 -20.36 5.77 10.77
CA SER A 89 -20.89 5.99 12.12
C SER A 89 -20.74 7.45 12.55
N ALA A 90 -19.54 8.03 12.42
CA ALA A 90 -19.27 9.43 12.76
C ALA A 90 -20.18 10.39 11.97
N ARG A 91 -20.40 10.13 10.68
CA ARG A 91 -21.34 10.91 9.85
C ARG A 91 -22.79 10.82 10.32
N ARG A 92 -23.24 9.66 10.79
CA ARG A 92 -24.58 9.51 11.37
C ARG A 92 -24.68 10.31 12.66
N SER A 93 -23.71 10.17 13.56
CA SER A 93 -23.68 10.93 14.82
C SER A 93 -23.71 12.44 14.57
N LEU A 94 -22.96 12.94 13.59
CA LEU A 94 -22.96 14.36 13.23
C LEU A 94 -24.33 14.82 12.70
N ASN A 95 -25.00 14.00 11.88
CA ASN A 95 -26.36 14.31 11.41
C ASN A 95 -27.37 14.29 12.54
N ASP A 96 -27.24 13.38 13.50
CA ASP A 96 -28.15 13.30 14.64
C ASP A 96 -27.96 14.50 15.57
N TRP A 97 -26.70 14.87 15.86
CA TRP A 97 -26.37 16.10 16.59
C TRP A 97 -26.91 17.36 15.91
N ASN A 98 -26.78 17.47 14.59
CA ASN A 98 -27.33 18.61 13.85
C ASN A 98 -28.85 18.69 13.96
N ARG A 99 -29.56 17.56 13.85
CA ARG A 99 -31.03 17.53 14.01
C ARG A 99 -31.46 17.87 15.44
N GLU A 100 -30.70 17.40 16.43
CA GLU A 100 -30.97 17.72 17.83
C GLU A 100 -30.74 19.20 18.12
N ALA A 101 -29.63 19.76 17.62
CA ALA A 101 -29.33 21.18 17.70
C ALA A 101 -30.41 22.03 16.99
N GLU A 102 -30.85 21.64 15.79
CA GLU A 102 -31.94 22.33 15.07
C GLU A 102 -33.24 22.35 15.87
N ARG A 103 -33.63 21.22 16.46
CA ARG A 103 -34.82 21.14 17.32
C ARG A 103 -34.67 22.02 18.56
N PHE A 104 -33.53 21.91 19.23
CA PHE A 104 -33.24 22.69 20.42
C PHE A 104 -33.28 24.20 20.14
N VAL A 105 -32.68 24.64 19.02
CA VAL A 105 -32.73 26.04 18.56
C VAL A 105 -34.15 26.46 18.22
N SER A 106 -34.96 25.58 17.63
CA SER A 106 -36.37 25.86 17.32
C SER A 106 -37.20 26.09 18.59
N ASP A 107 -37.00 25.25 19.60
CA ASP A 107 -37.69 25.33 20.88
C ASP A 107 -37.29 26.58 21.67
N HIS A 108 -36.03 27.01 21.56
CA HIS A 108 -35.47 28.16 22.28
C HIS A 108 -35.18 29.37 21.38
N LYS A 109 -35.91 29.49 20.28
CA LYS A 109 -35.65 30.50 19.22
C LYS A 109 -35.58 31.94 19.72
N MET A 110 -36.32 32.27 20.79
CA MET A 110 -36.34 33.61 21.36
C MET A 110 -35.05 33.92 22.12
N ALA A 111 -34.55 32.96 22.91
CA ALA A 111 -33.25 33.07 23.57
C ALA A 111 -32.11 33.13 22.55
N VAL A 112 -32.15 32.30 21.50
CA VAL A 112 -31.17 32.36 20.40
C VAL A 112 -31.22 33.71 19.68
N ALA A 113 -32.41 34.22 19.37
CA ALA A 113 -32.57 35.53 18.74
C ALA A 113 -32.10 36.68 19.64
N ALA A 114 -32.32 36.58 20.96
CA ALA A 114 -31.82 37.58 21.92
C ALA A 114 -30.29 37.58 21.99
N ILE A 115 -29.66 36.41 22.04
CA ILE A 115 -28.19 36.28 21.99
C ILE A 115 -27.67 36.87 20.67
N ALA A 116 -28.24 36.48 19.53
CA ALA A 116 -27.83 36.97 18.21
C ALA A 116 -28.04 38.49 18.07
N GLY A 117 -29.18 39.01 18.55
CA GLY A 117 -29.50 40.43 18.54
C GLY A 117 -28.56 41.26 19.43
N LEU A 118 -28.10 40.72 20.55
CA LEU A 118 -27.07 41.34 21.39
C LEU A 118 -25.71 41.39 20.69
N VAL A 119 -25.28 40.26 20.10
CA VAL A 119 -23.96 40.15 19.44
C VAL A 119 -23.92 40.97 18.16
N GLU A 120 -24.82 40.72 17.21
CA GLU A 120 -24.82 41.40 15.91
C GLU A 120 -25.32 42.84 16.03
N GLY A 121 -26.33 43.10 16.89
CA GLY A 121 -26.77 44.46 17.18
C GLY A 121 -25.66 45.31 17.79
N GLY A 122 -24.89 44.74 18.72
CA GLY A 122 -23.71 45.39 19.29
C GLY A 122 -22.60 45.63 18.25
N ARG A 123 -22.30 44.65 17.39
CA ARG A 123 -21.26 44.79 16.35
C ARG A 123 -21.60 45.88 15.34
N ILE A 124 -22.85 45.94 14.88
CA ILE A 124 -23.30 46.94 13.91
C ILE A 124 -23.36 48.33 14.57
N TYR A 125 -23.84 48.42 15.80
CA TYR A 125 -23.93 49.68 16.55
C TYR A 125 -22.55 50.30 16.85
N PHE A 126 -21.58 49.48 17.27
CA PHE A 126 -20.22 49.95 17.58
C PHE A 126 -19.27 49.96 16.37
N ASP A 127 -19.77 49.75 15.14
CA ASP A 127 -18.92 49.75 13.95
C ASP A 127 -18.39 51.16 13.62
N SER A 128 -17.13 51.40 13.97
CA SER A 128 -16.41 52.65 13.70
C SER A 128 -15.93 52.78 12.25
N SER A 129 -16.05 51.73 11.43
CA SER A 129 -15.61 51.73 10.03
C SER A 129 -16.60 52.43 9.07
N ASN A 130 -17.72 52.93 9.60
CA ASN A 130 -18.75 53.68 8.86
C ASN A 130 -19.32 52.92 7.65
N ARG A 131 -19.25 51.59 7.68
CA ARG A 131 -19.76 50.70 6.63
C ARG A 131 -21.29 50.60 6.63
N PHE A 132 -21.93 50.93 7.75
CA PHE A 132 -23.37 50.91 7.92
C PHE A 132 -23.92 52.34 8.01
N SER A 133 -25.14 52.55 7.51
CA SER A 133 -25.83 53.82 7.65
C SER A 133 -26.19 54.10 9.12
N LYS A 134 -26.35 55.37 9.49
CA LYS A 134 -26.80 55.76 10.84
C LYS A 134 -28.13 55.11 11.21
N ASP A 135 -29.09 55.06 10.28
CA ASP A 135 -30.38 54.41 10.51
C ASP A 135 -30.23 52.91 10.81
N ALA A 136 -29.25 52.24 10.19
CA ALA A 136 -28.95 50.83 10.46
C ALA A 136 -28.25 50.64 11.82
N GLN A 137 -27.36 51.55 12.20
CA GLN A 137 -26.75 51.57 13.54
C GLN A 137 -27.81 51.81 14.61
N ASP A 138 -28.69 52.78 14.43
CA ASP A 138 -29.77 53.09 15.38
C ASP A 138 -30.75 51.92 15.52
N LEU A 139 -31.16 51.31 14.41
CA LEU A 139 -32.00 50.11 14.42
C LEU A 139 -31.31 48.94 15.14
N ALA A 140 -30.03 48.70 14.87
CA ALA A 140 -29.24 47.67 15.53
C ALA A 140 -29.11 47.94 17.05
N GLY A 141 -28.94 49.20 17.45
CA GLY A 141 -28.92 49.62 18.84
C GLY A 141 -30.25 49.32 19.55
N TRP A 142 -31.39 49.68 18.95
CA TRP A 142 -32.71 49.37 19.49
C TRP A 142 -32.98 47.86 19.60
N MET A 143 -32.59 47.10 18.57
CA MET A 143 -32.69 45.63 18.60
C MET A 143 -31.84 45.05 19.72
N GLY A 144 -30.62 45.56 19.92
CA GLY A 144 -29.74 45.15 21.02
C GLY A 144 -30.35 45.44 22.40
N VAL A 145 -30.96 46.61 22.59
CA VAL A 145 -31.64 46.96 23.86
C VAL A 145 -32.87 46.08 24.10
N ALA A 146 -33.69 45.83 23.08
CA ALA A 146 -34.85 44.94 23.20
C ALA A 146 -34.44 43.50 23.52
N ALA A 147 -33.37 43.01 22.89
CA ALA A 147 -32.78 41.71 23.16
C ALA A 147 -32.22 41.62 24.60
N LEU A 148 -31.52 42.66 25.06
CA LEU A 148 -31.02 42.75 26.44
C LEU A 148 -32.18 42.72 27.44
N ALA A 149 -33.21 43.54 27.20
CA ALA A 149 -34.37 43.62 28.07
C ALA A 149 -35.08 42.27 28.17
N TRP A 150 -35.28 41.57 27.04
CA TRP A 150 -35.87 40.23 27.04
C TRP A 150 -35.00 39.22 27.80
N ALA A 151 -33.68 39.22 27.53
CA ALA A 151 -32.72 38.31 28.16
C ALA A 151 -32.69 38.47 29.67
N LEU A 152 -32.76 39.70 30.21
CA LEU A 152 -32.77 39.96 31.66
C LEU A 152 -33.94 39.28 32.38
N PHE A 153 -35.10 39.11 31.72
CA PHE A 153 -36.24 38.40 32.29
C PHE A 153 -36.22 36.88 32.06
N HIS A 154 -35.34 36.38 31.19
CA HIS A 154 -35.26 34.97 30.77
C HIS A 154 -33.82 34.44 30.83
N MET A 155 -33.04 34.91 31.81
CA MET A 155 -31.61 34.60 31.92
C MET A 155 -31.34 33.10 32.04
N ASP A 156 -32.22 32.34 32.69
CA ASP A 156 -32.07 30.89 32.83
C ASP A 156 -32.15 30.18 31.47
N GLU A 157 -33.08 30.60 30.61
CA GLU A 157 -33.22 30.06 29.26
C GLU A 157 -32.03 30.47 28.38
N VAL A 158 -31.60 31.73 28.47
CA VAL A 158 -30.45 32.24 27.73
C VAL A 158 -29.16 31.51 28.14
N ALA A 159 -28.92 31.33 29.44
CA ALA A 159 -27.73 30.64 29.94
C ALA A 159 -27.69 29.18 29.49
N MET A 160 -28.83 28.47 29.59
CA MET A 160 -28.95 27.10 29.10
C MET A 160 -28.68 27.00 27.59
N VAL A 161 -29.20 27.93 26.81
CA VAL A 161 -28.97 27.96 25.35
C VAL A 161 -27.51 28.22 25.03
N VAL A 162 -26.85 29.15 25.72
CA VAL A 162 -25.41 29.41 25.54
C VAL A 162 -24.58 28.17 25.83
N ASP A 163 -24.84 27.50 26.95
CA ASP A 163 -24.12 26.28 27.33
C ASP A 163 -24.37 25.14 26.33
N ALA A 164 -25.62 24.94 25.92
CA ALA A 164 -25.99 23.92 24.94
C ALA A 164 -25.38 24.19 23.55
N LEU A 165 -25.34 25.44 23.10
CA LEU A 165 -24.70 25.83 21.84
C LEU A 165 -23.18 25.61 21.90
N ASN A 166 -22.53 25.95 23.01
CA ASN A 166 -21.09 25.73 23.18
C ASN A 166 -20.74 24.22 23.25
N GLN A 167 -21.58 23.43 23.91
CA GLN A 167 -21.44 21.97 23.95
C GLN A 167 -21.63 21.35 22.57
N ALA A 168 -22.66 21.79 21.83
CA ALA A 168 -22.93 21.33 20.47
C ALA A 168 -21.78 21.70 19.50
N ASP A 169 -21.25 22.92 19.57
CA ASP A 169 -20.13 23.36 18.75
C ASP A 169 -18.87 22.52 19.00
N THR A 170 -18.57 22.23 20.27
CA THR A 170 -17.45 21.36 20.65
C THR A 170 -17.65 19.92 20.14
N ALA A 171 -18.87 19.39 20.23
CA ALA A 171 -19.18 18.04 19.75
C ALA A 171 -19.11 17.94 18.22
N ILE A 172 -19.67 18.92 17.50
CA ILE A 172 -19.66 18.98 16.03
C ILE A 172 -18.24 19.13 15.53
N SER A 173 -17.47 20.10 16.04
CA SER A 173 -16.08 20.30 15.62
C SER A 173 -15.19 19.08 15.89
N GLY A 174 -15.42 18.36 17.00
CA GLY A 174 -14.77 17.08 17.28
C GLY A 174 -15.10 16.01 16.23
N LEU A 175 -16.38 15.84 15.89
CA LEU A 175 -16.83 14.89 14.87
C LEU A 175 -16.35 15.26 13.46
N GLU A 176 -16.31 16.54 13.11
CA GLU A 176 -15.77 17.03 11.83
C GLU A 176 -14.28 16.73 11.71
N ALA A 177 -13.51 16.98 12.78
CA ALA A 177 -12.09 16.65 12.83
C ALA A 177 -11.86 15.13 12.69
N GLU A 178 -12.67 14.32 13.36
CA GLU A 178 -12.63 12.87 13.27
C GLU A 178 -12.96 12.37 11.84
N ILE A 179 -14.02 12.88 11.22
CA ILE A 179 -14.38 12.57 9.83
C ILE A 179 -13.26 12.97 8.87
N ALA A 180 -12.66 14.15 9.06
CA ALA A 180 -11.55 14.62 8.22
C ALA A 180 -10.29 13.76 8.39
N HIS A 181 -10.01 13.29 9.62
CA HIS A 181 -8.95 12.35 9.90
C HIS A 181 -9.22 10.99 9.23
N LEU A 182 -10.36 10.37 9.49
CA LEU A 182 -10.76 9.08 8.92
C LEU A 182 -10.79 9.10 7.39
N THR A 183 -11.30 10.19 6.79
CA THR A 183 -11.33 10.35 5.33
C THR A 183 -9.91 10.32 4.74
N ARG A 184 -8.95 10.99 5.38
CA ARG A 184 -7.55 10.96 4.95
C ARG A 184 -6.94 9.57 5.13
N SER A 185 -7.18 8.93 6.27
CA SER A 185 -6.69 7.57 6.56
C SER A 185 -7.21 6.54 5.56
N VAL A 186 -8.51 6.58 5.23
CA VAL A 186 -9.12 5.70 4.20
C VAL A 186 -8.46 5.92 2.85
N ARG A 187 -8.27 7.18 2.42
CA ARG A 187 -7.63 7.49 1.14
C ARG A 187 -6.20 6.98 1.05
N VAL A 188 -5.42 7.12 2.12
CA VAL A 188 -4.05 6.58 2.19
C VAL A 188 -4.07 5.06 2.13
N ALA A 189 -4.92 4.42 2.94
CA ALA A 189 -5.04 2.96 2.97
C ALA A 189 -5.47 2.38 1.62
N GLN A 190 -6.40 3.05 0.90
CA GLN A 190 -6.80 2.69 -0.46
C GLN A 190 -5.61 2.74 -1.43
N GLY A 191 -4.84 3.84 -1.42
CA GLY A 191 -3.68 3.99 -2.29
C GLY A 191 -2.59 2.94 -2.03
N GLU A 192 -2.33 2.64 -0.76
CA GLU A 192 -1.40 1.56 -0.40
C GLU A 192 -1.90 0.19 -0.86
N LEU A 193 -3.20 -0.07 -0.74
CA LEU A 193 -3.81 -1.33 -1.14
C LEU A 193 -3.73 -1.53 -2.67
N GLU A 194 -3.95 -0.48 -3.45
CA GLU A 194 -3.79 -0.51 -4.92
C GLU A 194 -2.34 -0.76 -5.34
N ALA A 195 -1.38 -0.14 -4.64
CA ALA A 195 0.04 -0.37 -4.88
C ALA A 195 0.44 -1.82 -4.58
N ASP A 196 -0.02 -2.37 -3.45
CA ASP A 196 0.24 -3.76 -3.06
C ASP A 196 -0.42 -4.76 -4.04
N GLN A 197 -1.63 -4.48 -4.52
CA GLN A 197 -2.29 -5.29 -5.56
C GLN A 197 -1.52 -5.28 -6.88
N THR A 198 -1.04 -4.10 -7.32
CA THR A 198 -0.22 -3.99 -8.53
C THR A 198 1.07 -4.81 -8.39
N ARG A 199 1.69 -4.78 -7.22
CA ARG A 199 2.88 -5.57 -6.92
C ARG A 199 2.61 -7.07 -6.90
N LEU A 200 1.44 -7.52 -6.43
CA LEU A 200 1.04 -8.93 -6.52
C LEU A 200 0.89 -9.41 -7.98
N VAL A 201 0.35 -8.57 -8.86
CA VAL A 201 0.25 -8.86 -10.29
C VAL A 201 1.64 -8.99 -10.91
N GLU A 202 2.56 -8.08 -10.58
CA GLU A 202 3.94 -8.13 -11.08
C GLU A 202 4.69 -9.38 -10.60
N LEU A 203 4.59 -9.73 -9.32
CA LEU A 203 5.19 -10.96 -8.79
C LEU A 203 4.61 -12.21 -9.48
N SER A 204 3.31 -12.19 -9.82
CA SER A 204 2.68 -13.29 -10.55
C SER A 204 3.24 -13.40 -11.98
N ARG A 205 3.42 -12.27 -12.65
CA ARG A 205 4.04 -12.21 -13.97
C ARG A 205 5.50 -12.70 -13.95
N GLN A 206 6.25 -12.34 -12.91
CA GLN A 206 7.62 -12.78 -12.71
C GLN A 206 7.72 -14.30 -12.49
N ILE A 207 6.79 -14.89 -11.74
CA ILE A 207 6.73 -16.36 -11.60
C ILE A 207 6.49 -17.01 -12.96
N THR A 208 5.52 -16.51 -13.74
CA THR A 208 5.22 -17.07 -15.06
C THR A 208 6.39 -16.94 -16.03
N SER A 209 7.13 -15.82 -16.02
CA SER A 209 8.30 -15.65 -16.88
C SER A 209 9.44 -16.61 -16.50
N LEU A 210 9.74 -16.73 -15.19
CA LEU A 210 10.74 -17.67 -14.69
C LEU A 210 10.37 -19.13 -15.03
N GLN A 211 9.09 -19.48 -14.90
CA GLN A 211 8.58 -20.81 -15.27
C GLN A 211 8.72 -21.09 -16.77
N SER A 212 8.52 -20.09 -17.64
CA SER A 212 8.73 -20.25 -19.08
C SER A 212 10.20 -20.34 -19.50
N THR A 213 11.13 -20.10 -18.56
CA THR A 213 12.59 -20.17 -18.78
C THR A 213 13.16 -21.55 -18.48
N ILE A 214 12.39 -22.41 -17.81
CA ILE A 214 12.67 -23.82 -17.54
C ILE A 214 12.08 -24.65 -18.68
#